data_AF-A0A2E8VF71-F1
#
_entry.id   AF-A0A2E8VF71-F1
#
_cell.length_a   1.000
_cell.length_b   1.000
_cell.length_c   1.000
_cell.angle_alpha   90.00
_cell.angle_beta   90.00
_cell.angle_gamma   90.00
#
_symmetry.space_group_name_H-M   'P 1'
#
loop_
_entity.id
_entity.type
_entity.pdbx_description
1 polymer ?
#
loop_
_entity_poly.entity_id
_entity_poly.type
_entity_poly.pdbx_seq_one_letter_code
_entity_poly.pdbx_strand_id
1 'polypeptide(L)'
;MKNYARIFIIFLFISFISAQTYVPDDNFEQALIDLGYDDVLDDYVITDSINTVTTLDVSNDSISDLTGIEGFTALTNLNCSRNQLTSLNMSSNTALTEMN
;
A
#
# COMPACT_ATOMS: atom_id res chain seq x y z
N MET A 1 32.84 34.67 -31.16
CA MET A 1 31.45 35.14 -31.09
C MET A 1 30.54 33.92 -30.95
N LYS A 2 29.94 33.79 -29.76
CA LYS A 2 28.77 32.99 -29.33
C LYS A 2 28.42 31.72 -30.14
N ASN A 3 28.78 30.57 -29.57
CA ASN A 3 28.29 29.24 -29.93
C ASN A 3 26.77 29.16 -29.71
N TYR A 4 26.01 28.99 -30.79
CA TYR A 4 24.59 28.63 -30.75
C TYR A 4 24.43 27.12 -30.93
N ALA A 5 24.90 26.35 -29.97
CA ALA A 5 24.36 25.02 -29.74
C ALA A 5 23.36 25.16 -28.58
N ARG A 6 22.18 25.70 -28.88
CA ARG A 6 21.03 25.65 -27.97
C ARG A 6 20.58 24.19 -27.90
N ILE A 7 21.28 23.39 -27.11
CA ILE A 7 20.78 22.10 -26.64
C ILE A 7 19.63 22.44 -25.70
N PHE A 8 18.42 22.32 -26.22
CA PHE A 8 17.20 22.32 -25.43
C PHE A 8 17.26 21.05 -24.57
N ILE A 9 17.87 21.15 -23.39
CA ILE A 9 17.66 20.14 -22.35
C ILE A 9 16.21 20.32 -21.94
N ILE A 10 15.31 19.62 -22.62
CA ILE A 10 14.00 19.29 -22.08
C ILE A 10 14.33 18.43 -20.86
N PHE A 11 14.40 19.07 -19.69
CA PHE A 11 14.22 18.36 -18.43
C PHE A 11 12.78 17.85 -18.47
N LEU A 12 12.61 16.67 -19.04
CA LEU A 12 11.40 15.88 -18.89
C LEU A 12 11.38 15.48 -17.42
N PHE A 13 10.87 16.34 -16.54
CA PHE A 13 10.36 15.89 -15.24
C PHE A 13 9.11 15.07 -15.58
N ILE A 14 9.34 13.81 -15.96
CA ILE A 14 8.30 12.81 -15.90
C ILE A 14 8.07 12.66 -14.40
N SER A 15 7.05 13.34 -13.88
CA SER A 15 6.53 13.02 -12.56
C SER A 15 6.22 11.53 -12.59
N PHE A 16 7.00 10.75 -11.85
CA PHE A 16 6.71 9.34 -11.64
C PHE A 16 5.44 9.33 -10.80
N ILE A 17 4.29 9.16 -11.44
CA ILE A 17 3.05 8.92 -10.73
C ILE A 17 3.26 7.56 -10.07
N SER A 18 3.46 7.56 -8.75
CA SER A 18 3.47 6.30 -8.01
C SER A 18 2.06 5.74 -8.03
N ALA A 19 1.94 4.43 -8.24
CA ALA A 19 0.65 3.77 -8.12
C ALA A 19 0.19 3.87 -6.66
N GLN A 20 -1.11 4.09 -6.47
CA GLN A 20 -1.73 4.08 -5.16
C GLN A 20 -2.69 2.90 -5.06
N THR A 21 -2.74 2.33 -3.86
CA THR A 21 -3.68 1.30 -3.45
C THR A 21 -4.78 1.98 -2.65
N TYR A 22 -6.04 1.75 -3.01
CA TYR A 22 -7.19 2.29 -2.31
C TYR A 22 -7.44 1.52 -1.01
N VAL A 23 -7.51 2.22 0.13
CA VAL A 23 -7.64 1.67 1.48
C VAL A 23 -8.75 2.43 2.25
N PRO A 24 -10.04 2.14 2.00
CA PRO A 24 -11.16 2.95 2.47
C PRO A 24 -11.60 2.75 3.93
N ASP A 25 -11.00 1.80 4.65
CA ASP A 25 -11.29 1.61 6.07
C ASP A 25 -10.27 2.42 6.87
N ASP A 26 -10.71 3.52 7.49
CA ASP A 26 -9.85 4.41 8.27
C ASP A 26 -9.03 3.66 9.33
N ASN A 27 -9.55 2.58 9.92
CA ASN A 27 -8.79 1.81 10.92
C ASN A 27 -7.70 0.97 10.26
N PHE A 28 -7.95 0.44 9.06
CA PHE A 28 -6.93 -0.27 8.30
C PHE A 28 -5.83 0.69 7.85
N GLU A 29 -6.18 1.83 7.25
CA GLU A 29 -5.21 2.84 6.85
C GLU A 29 -4.42 3.37 8.06
N GLN A 30 -5.09 3.66 9.18
CA GLN A 30 -4.41 4.06 10.41
C GLN A 30 -3.44 3.01 10.94
N ALA A 31 -3.78 1.71 10.88
CA ALA A 31 -2.84 0.65 11.25
C ALA A 31 -1.61 0.64 10.33
N LEU A 32 -1.78 0.94 9.03
CA LEU A 32 -0.67 1.07 8.09
C LEU A 32 0.21 2.29 8.38
N ILE A 33 -0.38 3.42 8.79
CA ILE A 33 0.34 4.60 9.27
C ILE A 33 1.16 4.25 10.53
N ASP A 34 0.54 3.58 11.50
CA ASP A 34 1.20 3.21 12.77
C ASP A 34 2.37 2.23 12.55
N LEU A 35 2.28 1.38 11.52
CA LEU A 35 3.35 0.48 11.08
C LEU A 35 4.41 1.17 10.20
N GLY A 36 4.18 2.41 9.78
CA GLY A 36 5.10 3.22 8.98
C GLY A 36 5.05 2.93 7.48
N TYR A 37 3.94 2.40 6.97
CA TYR A 37 3.71 2.18 5.54
C TYR A 37 3.01 3.35 4.84
N ASP A 38 2.45 4.28 5.61
CA ASP A 38 1.76 5.47 5.13
C ASP A 38 1.94 6.65 6.10
N ASP A 39 1.62 7.87 5.65
CA ASP A 39 1.85 9.13 6.38
C ASP A 39 0.57 9.93 6.67
N VAL A 40 -0.50 9.71 5.91
CA VAL A 40 -1.75 10.48 5.98
C VAL A 40 -2.95 9.57 5.88
N LEU A 41 -4.07 9.98 6.45
CA LEU A 41 -5.35 9.28 6.32
C LEU A 41 -6.11 9.92 5.14
N ASP A 42 -5.94 9.37 3.94
CA ASP A 42 -6.50 9.92 2.70
C ASP A 42 -7.13 8.88 1.76
N ASP A 43 -7.44 7.69 2.27
CA ASP A 43 -7.94 6.50 1.57
C ASP A 43 -6.92 5.86 0.60
N TYR A 44 -5.63 6.26 0.63
CA TYR A 44 -4.65 5.81 -0.35
C TYR A 44 -3.23 5.62 0.17
N VAL A 45 -2.76 4.38 0.10
CA VAL A 45 -1.35 4.05 0.37
C VAL A 45 -0.56 3.99 -0.94
N ILE A 46 0.68 4.48 -0.93
CA ILE A 46 1.62 4.27 -2.04
C ILE A 46 1.89 2.76 -2.20
N THR A 47 1.55 2.19 -3.36
CA THR A 47 1.64 0.73 -3.58
C THR A 47 3.06 0.19 -3.41
N ASP A 48 4.07 0.98 -3.80
CA ASP A 48 5.49 0.60 -3.66
C ASP A 48 5.94 0.50 -2.20
N SER A 49 5.24 1.13 -1.26
CA SER A 49 5.52 1.04 0.18
C SER A 49 5.10 -0.31 0.78
N ILE A 50 4.11 -0.98 0.17
CA ILE A 50 3.47 -2.19 0.71
C ILE A 50 3.74 -3.45 -0.12
N ASN A 51 4.08 -3.32 -1.41
CA ASN A 51 4.15 -4.46 -2.32
C ASN A 51 5.26 -5.49 -1.97
N THR A 52 6.29 -5.09 -1.22
CA THR A 52 7.36 -5.96 -0.74
C THR A 52 7.15 -6.53 0.67
N VAL A 53 6.09 -6.11 1.37
CA VAL A 53 5.84 -6.54 2.76
C VAL A 53 5.45 -8.02 2.78
N THR A 54 6.21 -8.82 3.53
CA THR A 54 5.98 -10.26 3.66
C THR A 54 5.15 -10.64 4.89
N THR A 55 5.11 -9.77 5.89
CA THR A 55 4.38 -10.00 7.15
C THR A 55 3.63 -8.75 7.55
N LEU A 56 2.33 -8.91 7.80
CA LEU A 56 1.45 -7.83 8.25
C LEU A 56 0.68 -8.31 9.48
N ASP A 57 0.83 -7.57 10.58
CA ASP A 57 0.01 -7.74 11.79
C ASP A 57 -0.83 -6.48 11.98
N VAL A 58 -2.13 -6.63 11.78
CA VAL A 58 -3.17 -5.60 11.96
C VAL A 58 -4.24 -6.14 12.90
N SER A 59 -3.84 -6.96 13.87
CA SER A 59 -4.75 -7.60 14.80
C SER A 59 -5.23 -6.63 15.89
N ASN A 60 -6.50 -6.75 16.25
CA ASN A 60 -7.13 -5.95 17.31
C ASN A 60 -7.19 -4.44 17.01
N ASP A 61 -7.31 -4.06 15.74
CA ASP A 61 -7.37 -2.67 15.28
C ASP A 61 -8.78 -2.19 14.93
N SER A 62 -9.81 -2.98 15.24
CA SER A 62 -11.22 -2.65 14.93
C SER A 62 -11.52 -2.50 13.43
N ILE A 63 -10.72 -3.15 12.58
CA ILE A 63 -10.86 -3.11 11.11
C ILE A 63 -12.16 -3.83 10.70
N SER A 64 -12.93 -3.22 9.80
CA SER A 64 -14.19 -3.77 9.29
C SER A 64 -14.10 -4.21 7.83
N ASP A 65 -13.17 -3.63 7.07
CA ASP A 65 -12.89 -3.94 5.67
C ASP A 65 -11.36 -3.93 5.43
N LEU A 66 -10.87 -4.94 4.70
CA LEU A 66 -9.46 -5.07 4.30
C LEU A 66 -9.24 -4.74 2.81
N THR A 67 -10.19 -4.05 2.17
CA THR A 67 -9.99 -3.50 0.81
C THR A 67 -8.65 -2.76 0.75
N GLY A 68 -7.83 -3.08 -0.26
CA GLY A 68 -6.45 -2.60 -0.38
C GLY A 68 -5.40 -3.66 0.00
N ILE A 69 -5.77 -4.73 0.71
CA ILE A 69 -4.86 -5.84 1.06
C ILE A 69 -4.26 -6.51 -0.18
N GLU A 70 -4.92 -6.44 -1.34
CA GLU A 70 -4.42 -6.93 -2.62
C GLU A 70 -3.12 -6.25 -3.08
N GLY A 71 -2.83 -5.05 -2.56
CA GLY A 71 -1.57 -4.33 -2.80
C GLY A 71 -0.35 -5.00 -2.15
N PHE A 72 -0.56 -5.84 -1.13
CA PHE A 72 0.50 -6.59 -0.44
C PHE A 72 0.85 -7.87 -1.22
N THR A 73 1.42 -7.69 -2.42
CA THR A 73 1.65 -8.80 -3.37
C THR A 73 2.68 -9.83 -2.90
N ALA A 74 3.61 -9.44 -2.01
CA ALA A 74 4.61 -10.34 -1.42
C ALA A 74 4.17 -10.94 -0.06
N LEU A 75 2.95 -10.68 0.40
CA LEU A 75 2.49 -11.08 1.74
C LEU A 75 2.43 -12.60 1.87
N THR A 76 3.19 -13.15 2.83
CA THR A 76 3.20 -14.58 3.16
C THR A 76 2.50 -14.88 4.47
N ASN A 77 2.47 -13.91 5.41
CA ASN A 77 1.90 -14.06 6.74
C ASN A 77 1.01 -12.86 7.07
N LEU A 78 -0.28 -13.10 7.34
CA LEU A 78 -1.24 -12.09 7.76
C LEU A 78 -1.83 -12.45 9.13
N ASN A 79 -1.75 -11.54 10.09
CA ASN A 79 -2.55 -11.60 11.31
C ASN A 79 -3.60 -10.48 11.26
N CYS A 80 -4.85 -10.85 11.02
CA CYS A 80 -6.00 -9.94 11.03
C CYS A 80 -7.00 -10.32 12.13
N SER A 81 -6.57 -11.12 13.11
CA SER A 81 -7.41 -11.60 14.19
C SER A 81 -7.95 -10.46 15.07
N ARG A 82 -9.05 -10.72 15.76
CA ARG A 82 -9.71 -9.76 16.68
C ARG A 82 -10.17 -8.45 16.02
N ASN A 83 -10.56 -8.53 14.75
CA ASN A 83 -11.20 -7.44 14.00
C ASN A 83 -12.70 -7.70 13.79
N GLN A 84 -13.37 -6.79 13.08
CA GLN A 84 -14.81 -6.80 12.83
C GLN A 84 -15.14 -7.22 11.38
N LEU A 85 -14.24 -7.98 10.75
CA LEU A 85 -14.37 -8.43 9.37
C LEU A 85 -15.58 -9.35 9.20
N THR A 86 -16.46 -9.01 8.27
CA THR A 86 -17.63 -9.84 7.90
C THR A 86 -17.38 -10.68 6.64
N SER A 87 -16.38 -10.29 5.84
CA SER A 87 -15.93 -11.02 4.67
C SER A 87 -14.43 -10.80 4.48
N LEU A 88 -13.77 -11.75 3.82
CA LEU A 88 -12.37 -11.65 3.50
C LEU A 88 -12.12 -12.24 2.11
N ASN A 89 -11.60 -11.42 1.20
CA ASN A 89 -11.23 -11.85 -0.14
C ASN A 89 -9.71 -11.76 -0.32
N MET A 90 -9.03 -12.91 -0.26
CA MET A 90 -7.57 -13.01 -0.41
C MET A 90 -7.13 -13.53 -1.78
N SER A 91 -8.02 -13.52 -2.78
CA SER A 91 -7.73 -14.14 -4.09
C SER A 91 -6.53 -13.53 -4.84
N SER A 92 -6.19 -12.27 -4.55
CA SER A 92 -5.04 -11.58 -5.12
C SER A 92 -3.72 -11.85 -4.37
N ASN A 93 -3.78 -12.24 -3.09
CA ASN A 93 -2.60 -12.48 -2.24
C ASN A 93 -2.06 -13.90 -2.44
N THR A 94 -1.66 -14.22 -3.66
CA THR A 94 -1.25 -15.57 -4.08
C THR A 94 0.00 -16.12 -3.37
N ALA A 95 0.79 -15.25 -2.74
CA ALA A 95 1.96 -15.63 -1.93
C ALA A 95 1.61 -16.01 -0.48
N LEU A 96 0.36 -15.80 -0.04
CA LEU A 96 -0.05 -16.00 1.35
C LEU A 96 -0.01 -17.49 1.73
N THR A 97 0.75 -17.81 2.77
CA THR A 97 0.91 -19.19 3.28
C THR A 97 0.31 -19.38 4.67
N GLU A 98 0.22 -18.32 5.46
CA GLU A 98 -0.31 -18.37 6.83
C GLU A 98 -1.23 -17.18 7.12
N MET A 99 -2.34 -17.45 7.81
CA MET A 99 -3.34 -16.44 8.17
C MET A 99 -3.95 -16.75 9.54
N ASN A 100 -4.04 -15.74 10.41
CA ASN A 100 -4.66 -15.82 11.75
C ASN A 100 -5.71 -14.74 11.97
#